data_AF-A0A4Q3WDB5-F1
#
_entry.id   AF-A0A4Q3WDB5-F1
#
_cell.length_a   1.000
_cell.length_b   1.000
_cell.length_c   1.000
_cell.angle_alpha   90.00
_cell.angle_beta   90.00
_cell.angle_gamma   90.00
#
_symmetry.space_group_name_H-M   'P 1'
#
loop_
_entity.id
_entity.type
_entity.pdbx_description
1 polymer ?
#
loop_
_entity_poly.entity_id
_entity_poly.type
_entity_poly.pdbx_seq_one_letter_code
_entity_poly.pdbx_strand_id
1 'polypeptide(L)'
;MKTIILFLAFLMVCCVLEAGAQNSNQLRVLKSGSFPVHFSQGHEGRARSIQARIGKAMEYFEELVDFHPDITVMVLNEEDWKEHTTIPMVYGMPHYTENNQRLFLTATDNPFWKSFIPPVNLLPADLAKAITSAYRNDKGELSMQSFFDLLALHELSHAFQFQAGLNVQRKWMGEVFANIFLHTYIAAEEPEMLSALTVFPKMVIESGSKEYSYTTLDELEKNYVLIATKHPKNYGWFQSRWHTAAADVYNEGGVESTKKLWKALRLEKKNLNDDEFLTYLKSSDLAEVAAIMENWTKNTR
;
A
#
# COMPACT_ATOMS: atom_id res chain seq x y z
N MET A 1 3.73 -76.35 -29.27
CA MET A 1 4.20 -75.13 -29.96
C MET A 1 3.03 -74.57 -30.78
N LYS A 2 2.80 -73.25 -30.69
CA LYS A 2 1.82 -72.42 -31.44
C LYS A 2 0.36 -72.55 -30.94
N THR A 3 -0.08 -71.75 -29.96
CA THR A 3 -0.62 -70.38 -30.02
C THR A 3 -1.98 -70.29 -30.72
N ILE A 4 -3.08 -70.14 -29.97
CA ILE A 4 -4.23 -69.29 -30.33
C ILE A 4 -4.79 -68.64 -29.06
N ILE A 5 -4.85 -67.30 -29.13
CA ILE A 5 -5.39 -66.33 -28.17
C ILE A 5 -6.91 -66.26 -28.38
N LEU A 6 -7.71 -66.14 -27.32
CA LEU A 6 -9.00 -65.45 -27.41
C LEU A 6 -9.24 -64.61 -26.15
N PHE A 7 -9.13 -63.30 -26.35
CA PHE A 7 -9.50 -62.23 -25.43
C PHE A 7 -11.02 -62.03 -25.50
N LEU A 8 -11.68 -61.92 -24.33
CA LEU A 8 -13.02 -61.34 -24.19
C LEU A 8 -12.87 -60.15 -23.25
N ALA A 9 -12.77 -58.95 -23.81
CA ALA A 9 -12.78 -57.70 -23.07
C ALA A 9 -14.15 -57.02 -23.26
N PHE A 10 -14.82 -56.84 -22.14
CA PHE A 10 -16.09 -56.17 -21.97
C PHE A 10 -15.90 -54.66 -22.18
N LEU A 11 -16.54 -54.08 -23.20
CA LEU A 11 -16.51 -52.64 -23.46
C LEU A 11 -17.58 -51.96 -22.58
N MET A 12 -17.17 -51.47 -21.41
CA MET A 12 -17.99 -50.57 -20.59
C MET A 12 -17.81 -49.16 -21.14
N VAL A 13 -18.80 -48.68 -21.88
CA VAL A 13 -18.89 -47.28 -22.33
C VAL A 13 -19.24 -46.42 -21.10
N CYS A 14 -18.22 -45.90 -20.43
CA CYS A 14 -18.40 -44.76 -19.55
C CYS A 14 -18.59 -43.53 -20.43
N CYS A 15 -19.84 -43.07 -20.56
CA CYS A 15 -20.13 -41.69 -20.91
C CYS A 15 -19.56 -40.80 -19.81
N VAL A 16 -18.29 -40.43 -19.93
CA VAL A 16 -17.75 -39.26 -19.23
C VAL A 16 -18.44 -38.08 -19.88
N LEU A 17 -19.47 -37.57 -19.20
CA LEU A 17 -19.87 -36.18 -19.39
C LEU A 17 -18.61 -35.36 -19.08
N GLU A 18 -17.99 -34.84 -20.12
CA GLU A 18 -17.02 -33.77 -19.99
C GLU A 18 -17.76 -32.61 -19.30
N ALA A 19 -17.65 -32.55 -17.98
CA ALA A 19 -17.82 -31.30 -17.27
C ALA A 19 -16.76 -30.38 -17.86
N GLY A 20 -17.16 -29.54 -18.81
CA GLY A 20 -16.30 -28.53 -19.37
C GLY A 20 -15.73 -27.73 -18.20
N ALA A 21 -14.43 -27.87 -17.96
CA ALA A 21 -13.68 -26.94 -17.14
C ALA A 21 -13.86 -25.58 -17.82
N GLN A 22 -14.80 -24.77 -17.33
CA GLN A 22 -14.89 -23.37 -17.71
C GLN A 22 -13.53 -22.77 -17.42
N ASN A 23 -12.89 -22.15 -18.42
CA ASN A 23 -11.68 -21.35 -18.22
C ASN A 23 -11.97 -20.33 -17.10
N SER A 24 -11.50 -20.63 -15.89
CA SER A 24 -11.69 -19.81 -14.68
C SER A 24 -10.73 -18.61 -14.63
N ASN A 25 -9.82 -18.48 -15.59
CA ASN A 25 -8.74 -17.48 -15.58
C ASN A 25 -9.12 -16.16 -16.28
N GLN A 26 -10.38 -15.75 -16.24
CA GLN A 26 -10.76 -14.43 -16.72
C GLN A 26 -11.21 -13.54 -15.57
N LEU A 27 -10.45 -12.47 -15.34
CA LEU A 27 -10.84 -11.39 -14.45
C LEU A 27 -12.19 -10.81 -14.88
N ARG A 28 -13.06 -10.59 -13.91
CA ARG A 28 -14.31 -9.85 -14.09
C ARG A 28 -14.04 -8.35 -13.98
N VAL A 29 -14.95 -7.53 -14.49
CA VAL A 29 -14.79 -6.06 -14.49
C VAL A 29 -16.02 -5.40 -13.88
N LEU A 30 -15.81 -4.53 -12.88
CA LEU A 30 -16.80 -3.54 -12.46
C LEU A 30 -16.63 -2.31 -13.34
N LYS A 31 -17.65 -2.01 -14.14
CA LYS A 31 -17.70 -0.82 -15.00
C LYS A 31 -18.47 0.35 -14.39
N SER A 32 -19.14 0.13 -13.26
CA SER A 32 -19.76 1.21 -12.50
C SER A 32 -18.67 2.01 -11.80
N GLY A 33 -18.65 3.35 -11.91
CA GLY A 33 -17.67 4.21 -11.21
C GLY A 33 -16.78 5.02 -12.17
N SER A 34 -15.85 5.80 -11.60
CA SER A 34 -14.93 6.68 -12.35
C SER A 34 -13.73 5.97 -12.96
N PHE A 35 -13.39 4.76 -12.49
CA PHE A 35 -12.28 3.96 -12.99
C PHE A 35 -12.64 2.46 -13.07
N PRO A 36 -12.03 1.70 -14.01
CA PRO A 36 -12.25 0.27 -14.12
C PRO A 36 -11.64 -0.50 -12.94
N VAL A 37 -12.38 -1.50 -12.44
CA VAL A 37 -11.89 -2.44 -11.43
C VAL A 37 -11.96 -3.85 -11.99
N HIS A 38 -10.81 -4.46 -12.24
CA HIS A 38 -10.69 -5.87 -12.61
C HIS A 38 -10.51 -6.71 -11.35
N PHE A 39 -11.19 -7.85 -11.27
CA PHE A 39 -11.14 -8.68 -10.06
C PHE A 39 -11.28 -10.17 -10.34
N SER A 40 -10.67 -10.97 -9.47
CA SER A 40 -10.76 -12.43 -9.50
C SER A 40 -12.18 -12.94 -9.29
N GLN A 41 -12.53 -14.06 -9.93
CA GLN A 41 -13.86 -14.66 -9.80
C GLN A 41 -14.24 -14.90 -8.33
N GLY A 42 -15.50 -14.60 -7.97
CA GLY A 42 -16.03 -14.79 -6.62
C GLY A 42 -15.74 -13.64 -5.64
N HIS A 43 -15.00 -12.61 -6.05
CA HIS A 43 -14.55 -11.53 -5.15
C HIS A 43 -15.22 -10.18 -5.43
N GLU A 44 -16.43 -10.21 -5.98
CA GLU A 44 -17.18 -9.00 -6.37
C GLU A 44 -17.46 -8.05 -5.20
N GLY A 45 -17.87 -8.59 -4.05
CA GLY A 45 -18.12 -7.78 -2.86
C GLY A 45 -16.87 -7.03 -2.38
N ARG A 46 -15.71 -7.71 -2.42
CA ARG A 46 -14.42 -7.11 -2.11
C ARG A 46 -14.05 -6.01 -3.10
N ALA A 47 -14.21 -6.28 -4.40
CA ALA A 47 -13.94 -5.33 -5.46
C ALA A 47 -14.82 -4.07 -5.34
N ARG A 48 -16.11 -4.21 -5.02
CA ARG A 48 -17.03 -3.08 -4.78
C ARG A 48 -16.63 -2.25 -3.56
N SER A 49 -16.24 -2.90 -2.46
CA SER A 49 -15.76 -2.21 -1.25
C SER A 49 -14.51 -1.39 -1.52
N ILE A 50 -13.51 -1.99 -2.20
CA ILE A 50 -12.30 -1.28 -2.63
C ILE A 50 -12.64 -0.12 -3.57
N GLN A 51 -13.48 -0.35 -4.57
CA GLN A 51 -13.88 0.68 -5.53
C GLN A 51 -14.53 1.87 -4.83
N ALA A 52 -15.43 1.63 -3.87
CA ALA A 52 -16.11 2.69 -3.14
C ALA A 52 -15.13 3.55 -2.33
N ARG A 53 -14.17 2.93 -1.62
CA ARG A 53 -13.17 3.69 -0.85
C ARG A 53 -12.22 4.47 -1.76
N ILE A 54 -11.65 3.84 -2.78
CA ILE A 54 -10.76 4.52 -3.74
C ILE A 54 -11.51 5.64 -4.47
N GLY A 55 -12.79 5.44 -4.81
CA GLY A 55 -13.63 6.46 -5.43
C GLY A 55 -13.77 7.71 -4.58
N LYS A 56 -14.13 7.57 -3.31
CA LYS A 56 -14.20 8.70 -2.37
C LYS A 56 -12.86 9.41 -2.18
N ALA A 57 -11.77 8.65 -2.04
CA ALA A 57 -10.45 9.23 -1.92
C ALA A 57 -10.00 9.95 -3.21
N MET A 58 -10.32 9.40 -4.38
CA MET A 58 -10.07 10.03 -5.67
C MET A 58 -10.79 11.38 -5.78
N GLU A 59 -12.10 11.41 -5.47
CA GLU A 59 -12.91 12.63 -5.47
C GLU A 59 -12.33 13.67 -4.50
N TYR A 60 -12.02 13.26 -3.26
CA TYR A 60 -11.40 14.14 -2.26
C TYR A 60 -10.06 14.71 -2.73
N PHE A 61 -9.17 13.87 -3.27
CA PHE A 61 -7.87 14.33 -3.76
C PHE A 61 -8.00 15.22 -4.99
N GLU A 62 -8.91 14.92 -5.90
CA GLU A 62 -9.19 15.76 -7.08
C GLU A 62 -9.64 17.17 -6.66
N GLU A 63 -10.59 17.27 -5.73
CA GLU A 63 -11.01 18.55 -5.16
C GLU A 63 -9.86 19.26 -4.43
N LEU A 64 -8.99 18.50 -3.78
CA LEU A 64 -7.88 19.05 -3.01
C LEU A 64 -6.82 19.71 -3.90
N VAL A 65 -6.53 19.13 -5.07
CA VAL A 65 -5.36 19.51 -5.86
C VAL A 65 -5.62 19.84 -7.33
N ASP A 66 -6.88 19.81 -7.77
CA ASP A 66 -7.34 20.10 -9.13
C ASP A 66 -6.57 19.26 -10.17
N PHE A 67 -6.57 17.94 -9.94
CA PHE A 67 -5.93 16.95 -10.80
C PHE A 67 -6.62 15.60 -10.67
N HIS A 68 -6.78 14.88 -11.78
CA HIS A 68 -7.37 13.54 -11.82
C HIS A 68 -6.40 12.58 -12.54
N PRO A 69 -5.86 11.55 -11.87
CA PRO A 69 -5.07 10.52 -12.54
C PRO A 69 -5.96 9.43 -13.17
N ASP A 70 -5.51 8.88 -14.30
CA ASP A 70 -6.10 7.68 -14.88
C ASP A 70 -5.58 6.44 -14.15
N ILE A 71 -6.46 5.57 -13.66
CA ILE A 71 -6.05 4.32 -12.99
C ILE A 71 -6.90 3.12 -13.44
N THR A 72 -6.33 1.93 -13.32
CA THR A 72 -7.07 0.66 -13.33
C THR A 72 -6.77 -0.10 -12.05
N VAL A 73 -7.80 -0.48 -11.30
CA VAL A 73 -7.61 -1.25 -10.06
C VAL A 73 -7.71 -2.74 -10.35
N MET A 74 -6.79 -3.52 -9.79
CA MET A 74 -6.68 -4.96 -9.94
C MET A 74 -6.86 -5.61 -8.56
N VAL A 75 -8.00 -6.26 -8.29
CA VAL A 75 -8.31 -6.94 -7.03
C VAL A 75 -8.18 -8.44 -7.21
N LEU A 76 -7.01 -8.98 -6.89
CA LEU A 76 -6.59 -10.30 -7.34
C LEU A 76 -6.51 -11.31 -6.19
N ASN A 77 -6.90 -12.56 -6.43
CA ASN A 77 -6.55 -13.70 -5.59
C ASN A 77 -5.07 -14.09 -5.83
N GLU A 78 -4.58 -15.09 -5.10
CA GLU A 78 -3.16 -15.48 -5.20
C GLU A 78 -2.77 -16.06 -6.58
N GLU A 79 -3.70 -16.74 -7.26
CA GLU A 79 -3.47 -17.34 -8.57
C GLU A 79 -3.32 -16.25 -9.64
N ASP A 80 -4.32 -15.38 -9.75
CA ASP A 80 -4.33 -14.27 -10.71
C ASP A 80 -3.21 -13.25 -10.42
N TRP A 81 -2.80 -13.08 -9.16
CA TRP A 81 -1.68 -12.21 -8.78
C TRP A 81 -0.38 -12.60 -9.49
N LYS A 82 -0.10 -13.91 -9.58
CA LYS A 82 1.12 -14.44 -10.23
C LYS A 82 1.10 -14.23 -11.74
N GLU A 83 -0.08 -14.23 -12.35
CA GLU A 83 -0.24 -14.02 -13.79
C GLU A 83 -0.16 -12.54 -14.21
N HIS A 84 -0.56 -11.62 -13.31
CA HIS A 84 -0.72 -10.21 -13.65
C HIS A 84 0.36 -9.26 -13.12
N THR A 85 1.23 -9.70 -12.21
CA THR A 85 2.32 -8.88 -11.66
C THR A 85 3.65 -9.17 -12.39
N THR A 86 4.38 -8.12 -12.78
CA THR A 86 5.55 -8.22 -13.69
C THR A 86 6.88 -8.56 -12.99
N ILE A 87 6.91 -8.44 -11.67
CA ILE A 87 8.01 -8.82 -10.78
C ILE A 87 7.35 -9.67 -9.69
N PRO A 88 7.98 -10.74 -9.16
CA PRO A 88 7.38 -11.53 -8.09
C PRO A 88 7.24 -10.69 -6.81
N MET A 89 6.17 -9.89 -6.77
CA MET A 89 5.71 -9.16 -5.61
C MET A 89 4.99 -10.15 -4.70
N VAL A 90 5.24 -10.04 -3.40
CA VAL A 90 4.58 -10.88 -2.41
C VAL A 90 3.07 -10.65 -2.50
N TYR A 91 2.29 -11.74 -2.61
CA TYR A 91 0.84 -11.65 -2.53
C TYR A 91 0.45 -11.05 -1.17
N GLY A 92 -0.17 -9.87 -1.21
CA GLY A 92 -0.45 -9.08 -0.01
C GLY A 92 0.21 -7.71 0.01
N MET A 93 1.15 -7.39 -0.88
CA MET A 93 1.73 -6.05 -0.93
C MET A 93 1.04 -5.17 -1.97
N PRO A 94 0.20 -4.18 -1.59
CA PRO A 94 -0.32 -3.20 -2.51
C PRO A 94 0.82 -2.52 -3.27
N HIS A 95 0.60 -2.24 -4.55
CA HIS A 95 1.55 -1.47 -5.34
C HIS A 95 0.86 -0.83 -6.55
N TYR A 96 1.32 0.36 -6.92
CA TYR A 96 1.01 1.02 -8.17
C TYR A 96 2.14 0.84 -9.19
N THR A 97 1.80 0.60 -10.46
CA THR A 97 2.76 0.56 -11.56
C THR A 97 2.45 1.64 -12.60
N GLU A 98 3.36 2.61 -12.69
CA GLU A 98 3.23 3.78 -13.58
C GLU A 98 3.09 3.39 -15.06
N ASN A 99 3.85 2.38 -15.51
CA ASN A 99 3.94 1.98 -16.92
C ASN A 99 2.61 1.54 -17.55
N ASN A 100 1.65 1.10 -16.75
CA ASN A 100 0.34 0.63 -17.20
C ASN A 100 -0.81 1.20 -16.34
N GLN A 101 -0.50 2.13 -15.43
CA GLN A 101 -1.44 2.82 -14.54
C GLN A 101 -2.28 1.85 -13.68
N ARG A 102 -1.71 0.73 -13.25
CA ARG A 102 -2.43 -0.28 -12.45
C ARG A 102 -2.12 -0.20 -10.97
N LEU A 103 -3.17 -0.29 -10.17
CA LEU A 103 -3.10 -0.41 -8.71
C LEU A 103 -3.52 -1.83 -8.32
N PHE A 104 -2.59 -2.59 -7.76
CA PHE A 104 -2.81 -3.99 -7.38
C PHE A 104 -3.15 -4.13 -5.91
N LEU A 105 -4.22 -4.86 -5.62
CA LEU A 105 -4.72 -5.16 -4.27
C LEU A 105 -5.11 -6.63 -4.19
N THR A 106 -5.08 -7.20 -2.99
CA THR A 106 -5.51 -8.57 -2.80
C THR A 106 -7.01 -8.67 -2.58
N ALA A 107 -7.55 -9.78 -3.05
CA ALA A 107 -8.95 -10.11 -2.95
C ALA A 107 -9.30 -10.77 -1.59
N THR A 108 -8.30 -11.34 -0.90
CA THR A 108 -8.48 -12.02 0.38
C THR A 108 -7.44 -11.62 1.42
N ASP A 109 -7.81 -11.80 2.68
CA ASP A 109 -6.86 -11.95 3.77
C ASP A 109 -5.83 -13.05 3.45
N ASN A 110 -4.61 -12.93 3.97
CA ASN A 110 -3.49 -13.78 3.56
C ASN A 110 -2.42 -13.94 4.66
N PRO A 111 -1.55 -14.97 4.55
CA PRO A 111 -0.50 -15.22 5.54
C PRO A 111 0.49 -14.06 5.70
N PHE A 112 0.76 -13.30 4.63
CA PHE A 112 1.67 -12.16 4.68
C PHE A 112 1.13 -11.08 5.63
N TRP A 113 -0.13 -10.69 5.51
CA TRP A 113 -0.75 -9.73 6.44
C TRP A 113 -0.79 -10.23 7.88
N LYS A 114 -1.12 -11.51 8.09
CA LYS A 114 -1.14 -12.11 9.43
C LYS A 114 0.25 -12.14 10.08
N SER A 115 1.32 -12.22 9.28
CA SER A 115 2.69 -12.28 9.79
C SER A 115 3.17 -10.99 10.48
N PHE A 116 2.50 -9.87 10.25
CA PHE A 116 2.80 -8.59 10.91
C PHE A 116 2.15 -8.44 12.30
N ILE A 117 1.21 -9.34 12.66
CA ILE A 117 0.61 -9.33 13.99
C ILE A 117 1.60 -9.99 14.96
N PRO A 118 2.16 -9.26 15.94
CA PRO A 118 3.01 -9.87 16.95
C PRO A 118 2.19 -10.77 17.89
N PRO A 119 2.85 -11.67 18.64
CA PRO A 119 2.18 -12.49 19.65
C PRO A 119 1.58 -11.59 20.76
N VAL A 120 0.28 -11.33 20.67
CA VAL A 120 -0.43 -10.34 21.52
C VAL A 120 -0.31 -10.65 23.01
N ASN A 121 -0.20 -11.93 23.38
CA ASN A 121 -0.02 -12.38 24.76
C ASN A 121 1.38 -12.07 25.34
N LEU A 122 2.33 -11.63 24.52
CA LEU A 122 3.69 -11.24 24.93
C LEU A 122 3.88 -9.71 25.00
N LEU A 123 2.85 -8.94 24.65
CA LEU A 123 2.92 -7.49 24.61
C LEU A 123 2.47 -6.84 25.93
N PRO A 124 2.91 -5.61 26.21
CA PRO A 124 2.29 -4.77 27.24
C PRO A 124 0.77 -4.66 27.04
N ALA A 125 0.01 -4.63 28.13
CA ALA A 125 -1.46 -4.70 28.11
C ALA A 125 -2.11 -3.63 27.22
N ASP A 126 -1.61 -2.39 27.27
CA ASP A 126 -2.14 -1.29 26.47
C ASP A 126 -1.89 -1.48 24.98
N LEU A 127 -0.70 -1.97 24.61
CA LEU A 127 -0.35 -2.26 23.21
C LEU A 127 -1.15 -3.46 22.69
N ALA A 128 -1.28 -4.53 23.50
CA ALA A 128 -2.10 -5.68 23.17
C ALA A 128 -3.56 -5.29 22.89
N LYS A 129 -4.12 -4.39 23.72
CA LYS A 129 -5.46 -3.83 23.53
C LYS A 129 -5.54 -3.01 22.25
N ALA A 130 -4.58 -2.11 22.00
CA ALA A 130 -4.57 -1.27 20.80
C ALA A 130 -4.53 -2.09 19.50
N ILE A 131 -3.63 -3.07 19.40
CA ILE A 131 -3.52 -3.99 18.25
C ILE A 131 -4.82 -4.78 18.08
N THR A 132 -5.35 -5.33 19.19
CA THR A 132 -6.58 -6.11 19.14
C THR A 132 -7.77 -5.27 18.65
N SER A 133 -7.88 -4.03 19.10
CA SER A 133 -8.95 -3.13 18.69
C SER A 133 -8.82 -2.69 17.23
N ALA A 134 -7.60 -2.47 16.73
CA ALA A 134 -7.36 -1.99 15.37
C ALA A 134 -7.44 -3.10 14.29
N TYR A 135 -7.12 -4.34 14.64
CA TYR A 135 -6.83 -5.41 13.67
C TYR A 135 -7.67 -6.68 13.83
N ARG A 136 -8.67 -6.69 14.73
CA ARG A 136 -9.63 -7.79 14.81
C ARG A 136 -10.69 -7.64 13.74
N ASN A 137 -10.84 -8.66 12.90
CA ASN A 137 -11.90 -8.71 11.88
C ASN A 137 -13.23 -9.20 12.46
N ASP A 138 -14.28 -9.17 11.63
CA ASP A 138 -15.65 -9.58 12.00
C ASP A 138 -15.77 -11.05 12.43
N LYS A 139 -14.79 -11.89 12.07
CA LYS A 139 -14.71 -13.30 12.47
C LYS A 139 -13.99 -13.48 13.82
N GLY A 140 -13.52 -12.39 14.42
CA GLY A 140 -12.73 -12.41 15.64
C GLY A 140 -11.27 -12.79 15.44
N GLU A 141 -10.78 -12.91 14.20
CA GLU A 141 -9.36 -13.19 13.90
C GLU A 141 -8.54 -11.90 13.82
N LEU A 142 -7.25 -11.96 14.13
CA LEU A 142 -6.34 -10.83 13.95
C LEU A 142 -5.67 -10.89 12.57
N SER A 143 -5.72 -9.78 11.84
CA SER A 143 -5.00 -9.59 10.58
C SER A 143 -4.75 -8.11 10.32
N MET A 144 -3.62 -7.80 9.69
CA MET A 144 -3.30 -6.45 9.23
C MET A 144 -4.09 -6.00 8.00
N GLN A 145 -5.11 -6.75 7.57
CA GLN A 145 -5.95 -6.39 6.43
C GLN A 145 -6.43 -4.93 6.49
N SER A 146 -6.90 -4.44 7.64
CA SER A 146 -7.37 -3.05 7.77
C SER A 146 -6.27 -2.03 7.46
N PHE A 147 -5.03 -2.26 7.86
CA PHE A 147 -3.88 -1.40 7.50
C PHE A 147 -3.56 -1.49 6.00
N PHE A 148 -3.42 -2.70 5.47
CA PHE A 148 -3.07 -2.90 4.05
C PHE A 148 -4.17 -2.41 3.09
N ASP A 149 -5.43 -2.43 3.51
CA ASP A 149 -6.53 -1.85 2.76
C ASP A 149 -6.42 -0.33 2.64
N LEU A 150 -5.89 0.34 3.68
CA LEU A 150 -5.64 1.79 3.63
C LEU A 150 -4.45 2.13 2.74
N LEU A 151 -3.46 1.24 2.62
CA LEU A 151 -2.35 1.45 1.69
C LEU A 151 -2.79 1.53 0.22
N ALA A 152 -4.01 1.09 -0.12
CA ALA A 152 -4.58 1.40 -1.43
C ALA A 152 -4.60 2.91 -1.74
N LEU A 153 -4.79 3.77 -0.72
CA LEU A 153 -4.79 5.22 -0.91
C LEU A 153 -3.38 5.80 -0.97
N HIS A 154 -2.41 5.15 -0.32
CA HIS A 154 -0.99 5.45 -0.53
C HIS A 154 -0.61 5.20 -1.99
N GLU A 155 -0.94 4.03 -2.53
CA GLU A 155 -0.68 3.69 -3.94
C GLU A 155 -1.44 4.61 -4.91
N LEU A 156 -2.68 4.99 -4.58
CA LEU A 156 -3.42 6.00 -5.34
C LEU A 156 -2.66 7.33 -5.39
N SER A 157 -2.05 7.74 -4.29
CA SER A 157 -1.30 8.99 -4.21
C SER A 157 -0.07 8.98 -5.13
N HIS A 158 0.55 7.82 -5.34
CA HIS A 158 1.59 7.69 -6.37
C HIS A 158 1.05 7.91 -7.79
N ALA A 159 -0.18 7.51 -8.10
CA ALA A 159 -0.78 7.84 -9.41
C ALA A 159 -0.89 9.36 -9.61
N PHE A 160 -1.34 10.10 -8.60
CA PHE A 160 -1.34 11.56 -8.61
C PHE A 160 0.08 12.12 -8.80
N GLN A 161 1.05 11.63 -8.03
CA GLN A 161 2.44 12.06 -8.07
C GLN A 161 3.06 11.90 -9.48
N PHE A 162 2.99 10.68 -10.04
CA PHE A 162 3.63 10.35 -11.30
C PHE A 162 2.95 11.05 -12.47
N GLN A 163 1.62 11.00 -12.55
CA GLN A 163 0.89 11.54 -13.70
C GLN A 163 0.85 13.08 -13.72
N ALA A 164 0.93 13.74 -12.56
CA ALA A 164 1.09 15.20 -12.51
C ALA A 164 2.53 15.67 -12.73
N GLY A 165 3.49 14.73 -12.87
CA GLY A 165 4.90 15.03 -13.07
C GLY A 165 5.52 15.81 -11.90
N LEU A 166 5.15 15.44 -10.67
CA LEU A 166 5.73 16.06 -9.48
C LEU A 166 7.22 15.75 -9.39
N ASN A 167 8.01 16.77 -9.04
CA ASN A 167 9.39 16.54 -8.65
C ASN A 167 9.46 16.38 -7.14
N VAL A 168 9.44 15.13 -6.67
CA VAL A 168 9.50 14.81 -5.23
C VAL A 168 10.89 15.03 -4.62
N GLN A 169 11.89 15.45 -5.39
CA GLN A 169 13.26 15.75 -4.98
C GLN A 169 14.10 14.54 -4.51
N ARG A 170 13.51 13.63 -3.72
CA ARG A 170 14.14 12.43 -3.16
C ARG A 170 13.17 11.26 -3.23
N LYS A 171 13.66 10.02 -3.28
CA LYS A 171 12.78 8.84 -3.32
C LYS A 171 11.95 8.73 -2.05
N TRP A 172 12.59 8.91 -0.89
CA TRP A 172 11.88 8.88 0.40
C TRP A 172 10.80 9.97 0.54
N MET A 173 10.98 11.12 -0.12
CA MET A 173 9.99 12.19 -0.09
C MET A 173 8.75 11.84 -0.92
N GLY A 174 8.89 11.01 -1.97
CA GLY A 174 7.74 10.43 -2.68
C GLY A 174 6.88 9.54 -1.78
N GLU A 175 7.53 8.73 -0.94
CA GLU A 175 6.82 7.87 0.04
C GLU A 175 6.17 8.69 1.16
N VAL A 176 6.86 9.73 1.65
CA VAL A 176 6.29 10.68 2.62
C VAL A 176 5.10 11.43 2.02
N PHE A 177 5.20 11.89 0.78
CA PHE A 177 4.10 12.53 0.05
C PHE A 177 2.86 11.62 -0.01
N ALA A 178 3.05 10.35 -0.41
CA ALA A 178 1.95 9.39 -0.48
C ALA A 178 1.34 9.12 0.90
N ASN A 179 2.16 9.05 1.96
CA ASN A 179 1.68 8.93 3.33
C ASN A 179 0.95 10.17 3.84
N ILE A 180 1.36 11.38 3.45
CA ILE A 180 0.65 12.63 3.79
C ILE A 180 -0.73 12.66 3.15
N PHE A 181 -0.86 12.31 1.87
CA PHE A 181 -2.16 12.22 1.19
C PHE A 181 -3.07 11.19 1.87
N LEU A 182 -2.58 9.97 2.08
CA LEU A 182 -3.30 8.92 2.82
C LEU A 182 -3.74 9.42 4.20
N HIS A 183 -2.82 9.94 5.01
CA HIS A 183 -3.14 10.37 6.37
C HIS A 183 -4.15 11.52 6.38
N THR A 184 -4.01 12.48 5.46
CA THR A 184 -4.93 13.61 5.31
C THR A 184 -6.35 13.13 5.04
N TYR A 185 -6.54 12.23 4.08
CA TYR A 185 -7.87 11.68 3.77
C TYR A 185 -8.45 10.92 4.97
N ILE A 186 -7.67 10.03 5.58
CA ILE A 186 -8.16 9.24 6.73
C ILE A 186 -8.53 10.15 7.90
N ALA A 187 -7.73 11.16 8.21
CA ALA A 187 -8.03 12.07 9.30
C ALA A 187 -9.26 12.98 9.03
N ALA A 188 -9.51 13.33 7.76
CA ALA A 188 -10.62 14.19 7.37
C ALA A 188 -11.94 13.42 7.17
N GLU A 189 -11.90 12.28 6.48
CA GLU A 189 -13.08 11.58 5.94
C GLU A 189 -13.39 10.24 6.61
N GLU A 190 -12.39 9.55 7.17
CA GLU A 190 -12.54 8.23 7.84
C GLU A 190 -11.79 8.19 9.18
N PRO A 191 -11.99 9.15 10.13
CA PRO A 191 -11.16 9.27 11.33
C PRO A 191 -11.21 8.05 12.24
N GLU A 192 -12.28 7.24 12.18
CA GLU A 192 -12.37 5.95 12.86
C GLU A 192 -11.32 4.93 12.40
N MET A 193 -10.81 5.08 11.17
CA MET A 193 -9.76 4.23 10.60
C MET A 193 -8.34 4.66 11.01
N LEU A 194 -8.17 5.79 11.71
CA LEU A 194 -6.84 6.26 12.14
C LEU A 194 -6.08 5.20 12.95
N SER A 195 -6.75 4.48 13.85
CA SER A 195 -6.09 3.42 14.63
C SER A 195 -5.55 2.29 13.76
N ALA A 196 -6.27 1.91 12.69
CA ALA A 196 -5.79 0.91 11.75
C ALA A 196 -4.52 1.40 11.03
N LEU A 197 -4.43 2.70 10.74
CA LEU A 197 -3.29 3.32 10.08
C LEU A 197 -2.08 3.53 11.01
N THR A 198 -2.29 3.88 12.29
CA THR A 198 -1.21 4.42 13.14
C THR A 198 -0.66 3.45 14.19
N VAL A 199 -1.44 2.45 14.62
CA VAL A 199 -1.01 1.55 15.71
C VAL A 199 0.21 0.73 15.32
N PHE A 200 0.20 0.11 14.14
CA PHE A 200 1.33 -0.68 13.66
C PHE A 200 2.61 0.14 13.46
N PRO A 201 2.59 1.28 12.74
CA PRO A 201 3.78 2.13 12.62
C PRO A 201 4.36 2.54 13.98
N LYS A 202 3.51 2.96 14.92
CA LYS A 202 3.93 3.35 16.26
C LYS A 202 4.64 2.22 16.99
N MET A 203 4.08 1.01 16.94
CA MET A 203 4.68 -0.18 17.55
C MET A 203 6.08 -0.49 16.97
N VAL A 204 6.24 -0.40 15.65
CA VAL A 204 7.53 -0.65 14.98
C VAL A 204 8.57 0.38 15.43
N ILE A 205 8.19 1.66 15.54
CA ILE A 205 9.09 2.73 15.99
C ILE A 205 9.49 2.54 17.44
N GLU A 206 8.52 2.23 18.32
CA GLU A 206 8.75 2.01 19.76
C GLU A 206 9.64 0.79 20.04
N SER A 207 9.73 -0.16 19.11
CA SER A 207 10.67 -1.29 19.19
C SER A 207 12.14 -0.89 19.02
N GLY A 208 12.40 0.36 18.60
CA GLY A 208 13.74 0.93 18.45
C GLY A 208 14.42 0.56 17.14
N SER A 209 15.63 1.09 16.94
CA SER A 209 16.38 0.99 15.66
C SER A 209 17.64 0.12 15.74
N LYS A 210 17.94 -0.48 16.90
CA LYS A 210 19.22 -1.13 17.20
C LYS A 210 19.59 -2.29 16.25
N GLU A 211 18.60 -2.95 15.66
CA GLU A 211 18.81 -4.06 14.73
C GLU A 211 19.04 -3.61 13.26
N TYR A 212 18.90 -2.32 12.96
CA TYR A 212 18.95 -1.80 11.59
C TYR A 212 20.32 -1.26 11.21
N SER A 213 20.73 -1.56 9.97
CA SER A 213 22.02 -1.13 9.43
C SER A 213 21.99 0.29 8.85
N TYR A 214 20.81 0.76 8.45
CA TYR A 214 20.60 2.08 7.85
C TYR A 214 19.58 2.85 8.67
N THR A 215 19.93 4.04 9.14
CA THR A 215 19.06 4.80 10.05
C THR A 215 18.89 6.27 9.66
N THR A 216 19.65 6.75 8.68
CA THR A 216 19.58 8.15 8.20
C THR A 216 18.90 8.26 6.83
N LEU A 217 18.38 9.44 6.50
CA LEU A 217 17.78 9.71 5.18
C LEU A 217 18.82 9.68 4.05
N ASP A 218 20.06 10.11 4.32
CA ASP A 218 21.16 10.09 3.35
C ASP A 218 21.56 8.64 2.99
N GLU A 219 21.71 7.78 4.00
CA GLU A 219 21.95 6.35 3.79
C GLU A 219 20.83 5.70 2.99
N LEU A 220 19.58 6.05 3.32
CA LEU A 220 18.43 5.54 2.60
C LEU A 220 18.44 5.98 1.14
N GLU A 221 18.61 7.28 0.85
CA GLU A 221 18.55 7.78 -0.52
C GLU A 221 19.62 7.12 -1.40
N LYS A 222 20.84 6.99 -0.87
CA LYS A 222 21.96 6.32 -1.56
C LYS A 222 21.74 4.83 -1.77
N ASN A 223 21.05 4.17 -0.83
CA ASN A 223 20.89 2.70 -0.82
C ASN A 223 19.43 2.26 -1.03
N TYR A 224 18.56 3.12 -1.59
CA TYR A 224 17.11 2.91 -1.57
C TYR A 224 16.69 1.53 -2.09
N VAL A 225 17.17 1.17 -3.29
CA VAL A 225 16.85 -0.11 -3.93
C VAL A 225 17.41 -1.29 -3.13
N LEU A 226 18.62 -1.15 -2.58
CA LEU A 226 19.24 -2.18 -1.75
C LEU A 226 18.44 -2.41 -0.47
N ILE A 227 18.04 -1.34 0.22
CA ILE A 227 17.27 -1.41 1.47
C ILE A 227 15.90 -2.04 1.20
N ALA A 228 15.18 -1.56 0.17
CA ALA A 228 13.86 -2.07 -0.19
C ALA A 228 13.88 -3.57 -0.58
N THR A 229 14.94 -4.05 -1.23
CA THR A 229 14.98 -5.42 -1.76
C THR A 229 15.74 -6.43 -0.90
N LYS A 230 16.72 -5.98 -0.11
CA LYS A 230 17.60 -6.86 0.69
C LYS A 230 17.48 -6.65 2.20
N HIS A 231 16.89 -5.53 2.64
CA HIS A 231 16.71 -5.21 4.05
C HIS A 231 15.24 -4.85 4.37
N PRO A 232 14.27 -5.74 4.10
CA PRO A 232 12.84 -5.42 4.17
C PRO A 232 12.39 -4.95 5.56
N LYS A 233 13.00 -5.46 6.65
CA LYS A 233 12.73 -4.95 8.01
C LYS A 233 13.17 -3.50 8.18
N ASN A 234 14.35 -3.16 7.66
CA ASN A 234 14.87 -1.80 7.72
C ASN A 234 13.99 -0.85 6.88
N TYR A 235 13.53 -1.30 5.71
CA TYR A 235 12.59 -0.54 4.88
C TYR A 235 11.24 -0.36 5.59
N GLY A 236 10.70 -1.41 6.21
CA GLY A 236 9.47 -1.34 7.01
C GLY A 236 9.57 -0.38 8.20
N TRP A 237 10.75 -0.26 8.82
CA TRP A 237 10.99 0.76 9.84
C TRP A 237 10.97 2.18 9.27
N PHE A 238 11.59 2.44 8.10
CA PHE A 238 11.47 3.73 7.41
C PHE A 238 10.01 4.05 7.06
N GLN A 239 9.27 3.10 6.48
CA GLN A 239 7.84 3.23 6.16
C GLN A 239 7.02 3.59 7.40
N SER A 240 7.25 2.91 8.52
CA SER A 240 6.58 3.19 9.78
C SER A 240 6.84 4.63 10.25
N ARG A 241 8.10 5.08 10.15
CA ARG A 241 8.46 6.47 10.48
C ARG A 241 7.82 7.50 9.57
N TRP A 242 7.65 7.20 8.28
CA TRP A 242 6.96 8.11 7.36
C TRP A 242 5.46 8.21 7.63
N HIS A 243 4.80 7.14 8.06
CA HIS A 243 3.43 7.23 8.54
C HIS A 243 3.29 8.15 9.75
N THR A 244 4.21 8.09 10.72
CA THR A 244 4.21 9.02 11.86
C THR A 244 4.51 10.44 11.41
N ALA A 245 5.50 10.65 10.53
CA ALA A 245 5.81 11.97 10.01
C ALA A 245 4.62 12.59 9.24
N ALA A 246 3.88 11.80 8.47
CA ALA A 246 2.66 12.24 7.80
C ALA A 246 1.56 12.66 8.79
N ALA A 247 1.44 11.94 9.91
CA ALA A 247 0.54 12.34 11.00
C ALA A 247 0.95 13.68 11.62
N ASP A 248 2.25 13.87 11.88
CA ASP A 248 2.78 15.11 12.45
C ASP A 248 2.52 16.30 11.50
N VAL A 249 2.77 16.14 10.20
CA VAL A 249 2.46 17.16 9.18
C VAL A 249 0.97 17.54 9.21
N TYR A 250 0.07 16.55 9.23
CA TYR A 250 -1.36 16.83 9.30
C TYR A 250 -1.78 17.48 10.63
N ASN A 251 -1.22 17.04 11.76
CA ASN A 251 -1.55 17.61 13.07
C ASN A 251 -1.10 19.08 13.20
N GLU A 252 0.01 19.45 12.55
CA GLU A 252 0.57 20.80 12.61
C GLU A 252 -0.08 21.77 11.62
N GLY A 253 -0.29 21.35 10.36
CA GLY A 253 -0.80 22.25 9.32
C GLY A 253 -2.05 21.77 8.58
N GLY A 254 -2.59 20.61 8.95
CA GLY A 254 -3.86 20.08 8.44
C GLY A 254 -3.84 19.84 6.93
N VAL A 255 -5.03 19.95 6.34
CA VAL A 255 -5.25 19.78 4.90
C VAL A 255 -4.46 20.79 4.06
N GLU A 256 -4.20 21.99 4.59
CA GLU A 256 -3.49 23.04 3.86
C GLU A 256 -2.01 22.69 3.62
N SER A 257 -1.36 21.98 4.53
CA SER A 257 -0.01 21.45 4.32
C SER A 257 0.06 20.55 3.10
N THR A 258 -0.93 19.67 2.90
CA THR A 258 -1.01 18.77 1.75
C THR A 258 -1.15 19.54 0.44
N LYS A 259 -1.99 20.59 0.40
CA LYS A 259 -2.13 21.48 -0.77
C LYS A 259 -0.84 22.24 -1.08
N LYS A 260 -0.19 22.81 -0.06
CA LYS A 260 1.07 23.54 -0.20
C LYS A 260 2.18 22.61 -0.69
N LEU A 261 2.28 21.40 -0.14
CA LEU A 261 3.27 20.40 -0.55
C LEU A 261 3.08 19.99 -2.00
N TRP A 262 1.85 19.68 -2.41
CA TRP A 262 1.50 19.42 -3.81
C TRP A 262 1.99 20.54 -4.72
N LYS A 263 1.63 21.80 -4.40
CA LYS A 263 2.03 22.96 -5.18
C LYS A 263 3.55 23.13 -5.24
N ALA A 264 4.23 22.97 -4.11
CA ALA A 264 5.68 23.13 -4.02
C ALA A 264 6.43 22.11 -4.89
N LEU A 265 6.05 20.82 -4.83
CA LEU A 265 6.65 19.75 -5.64
C LEU A 265 6.25 19.82 -7.12
N ARG A 266 5.09 20.43 -7.42
CA ARG A 266 4.68 20.68 -8.80
C ARG A 266 5.45 21.83 -9.44
N LEU A 267 5.74 22.89 -8.70
CA LEU A 267 6.40 24.11 -9.22
C LEU A 267 7.92 23.98 -9.31
N GLU A 268 8.58 23.37 -8.33
CA GLU A 268 10.04 23.25 -8.33
C GLU A 268 10.51 22.09 -9.21
N LYS A 269 10.98 22.41 -10.42
CA LYS A 269 11.45 21.41 -11.38
C LYS A 269 12.95 21.15 -11.32
N LYS A 270 13.73 22.00 -10.65
CA LYS A 270 15.15 21.74 -10.39
C LYS A 270 15.27 20.71 -9.27
N ASN A 271 16.23 19.80 -9.43
CA ASN A 271 16.66 18.94 -8.33
C ASN A 271 17.58 19.75 -7.42
N LEU A 272 17.09 20.03 -6.22
CA LEU A 272 17.80 20.77 -5.19
C LEU A 272 18.67 19.82 -4.37
N ASN A 273 19.81 20.29 -3.86
CA ASN A 273 20.53 19.57 -2.80
C ASN A 273 19.77 19.67 -1.46
N ASP A 274 20.26 18.99 -0.42
CA ASP A 274 19.51 18.90 0.86
C ASP A 274 19.34 20.25 1.56
N ASP A 275 20.36 21.11 1.56
CA ASP A 275 20.29 22.46 2.15
C ASP A 275 19.35 23.39 1.36
N GLU A 276 19.43 23.32 0.02
CA GLU A 276 18.54 24.05 -0.88
C GLU A 276 17.09 23.59 -0.71
N PHE A 277 16.85 22.27 -0.62
CA PHE A 277 15.51 21.71 -0.48
C PHE A 277 14.89 22.04 0.88
N LEU A 278 15.67 21.94 1.97
CA LEU A 278 15.23 22.35 3.30
C LEU A 278 14.85 23.84 3.33
N THR A 279 15.67 24.69 2.69
CA THR A 279 15.40 26.13 2.57
C THR A 279 14.13 26.39 1.76
N TYR A 280 13.93 25.64 0.67
CA TYR A 280 12.75 25.74 -0.19
C TYR A 280 11.46 25.35 0.53
N LEU A 281 11.46 24.27 1.33
CA LEU A 281 10.30 23.87 2.13
C LEU A 281 9.91 24.98 3.12
N LYS A 282 10.89 25.53 3.85
CA LYS A 282 10.64 26.61 4.81
C LYS A 282 10.12 27.88 4.15
N SER A 283 10.69 28.29 3.02
CA SER A 283 10.22 29.49 2.29
C SER A 283 8.85 29.28 1.62
N SER A 284 8.46 28.03 1.41
CA SER A 284 7.14 27.64 0.90
C SER A 284 6.09 27.42 2.00
N ASP A 285 6.39 27.83 3.24
CA ASP A 285 5.48 27.72 4.39
C ASP A 285 5.09 26.25 4.69
N LEU A 286 6.08 25.35 4.59
CA LEU A 286 6.03 23.91 4.87
C LEU A 286 7.05 23.53 5.95
N ALA A 287 7.00 24.23 7.10
CA ALA A 287 7.94 24.01 8.20
C ALA A 287 7.82 22.61 8.81
N GLU A 288 6.60 22.08 8.87
CA GLU A 288 6.26 20.74 9.33
C GLU A 288 6.85 19.64 8.43
N VAL A 289 6.91 19.87 7.12
CA VAL A 289 7.59 18.94 6.18
C VAL A 289 9.10 19.08 6.30
N ALA A 290 9.61 20.31 6.44
CA ALA A 290 11.03 20.57 6.69
C ALA A 290 11.51 19.89 7.98
N ALA A 291 10.67 19.85 9.02
CA ALA A 291 10.97 19.23 10.31
C ALA A 291 11.29 17.73 10.18
N ILE A 292 10.77 17.04 9.15
CA ILE A 292 11.10 15.63 8.88
C ILE A 292 12.62 15.48 8.64
N MET A 293 13.22 16.38 7.85
CA MET A 293 14.66 16.37 7.58
C MET A 293 15.46 16.76 8.82
N GLU A 294 15.02 17.80 9.54
CA GLU A 294 15.76 18.34 10.69
C GLU A 294 15.73 17.43 11.93
N ASN A 295 14.64 16.70 12.12
CA ASN A 295 14.41 15.88 13.30
C ASN A 295 14.63 14.39 13.04
N TRP A 296 15.00 13.99 11.82
CA TRP A 296 15.13 12.58 11.45
C TRP A 296 16.01 11.79 12.41
N THR A 297 17.14 12.35 12.86
CA THR A 297 18.11 11.66 13.73
C THR A 297 17.84 11.84 15.23
N LYS A 298 16.93 12.75 15.61
CA LYS A 298 16.59 12.98 17.03
C LYS A 298 15.83 11.80 17.64
N ASN A 299 15.10 11.06 16.80
CA ASN A 299 14.24 9.95 17.20
C ASN A 299 14.80 8.56 16.82
N THR A 300 16.09 8.44 16.51
CA THR A 300 16.73 7.17 16.08
C THR A 300 17.55 6.47 17.17
N ARG A 301 17.44 6.87 18.44
CA ARG A 301 18.22 6.33 19.57
C ARG A 301 17.39 5.44 20.48
#